data_AF-A0AAN7D0Z6-F1
#
_entry.id   AF-A0AAN7D0Z6-F1
#
_cell.length_a   1.000
_cell.length_b   1.000
_cell.length_c   1.000
_cell.angle_alpha   90.00
_cell.angle_beta   90.00
_cell.angle_gamma   90.00
#
_symmetry.space_group_name_H-M   'P 1'
#
loop_
_entity.id
_entity.type
_entity.pdbx_description
1 polymer ?
#
loop_
_entity_poly.entity_id
_entity_poly.type
_entity_poly.pdbx_seq_one_letter_code
_entity_poly.pdbx_strand_id
1 'polypeptide(L)'
;MKITALYVYPIKGLRGIELNSAQIGPQGVEHDRRFMLYEVHSATGELRKIQVDSHPRGALFEQRFIRESEDGAAHRIAVRFHGTSPSDTASIEENKAIEVPLAPDLSSLNRIDVVLHGSPTSAYRMGEPYDSWFSQRFGVRTMLVYLGDGRRAVLGKTLPPKPTSEQQQQGWISSLTSYLAGSQRSNTDSRPWIGFSDVAPLLVTSERSLEDFKDRFLSGQQLGMYKFRPNIVVDGEGEDPWAEDFWAELGIGGLSHNSDDGQNLLQLTSNCVRCVSLNVDYDTGKPAEGELGTVLKRLMKERRVDKGSKWSPVFGRYAFLDSRHTQGITVSVGDHVGVTRRNTERTVWDWPDL
;
A
#
# COMPACT_ATOMS: atom_id res chain seq x y z
N MET A 1 1.87 7.36 -21.47
CA MET A 1 2.15 7.63 -20.05
C MET A 1 3.54 7.16 -19.65
N LYS A 2 4.10 7.75 -18.59
CA LYS A 2 5.33 7.32 -17.91
C LYS A 2 5.14 7.27 -16.41
N ILE A 3 5.98 6.50 -15.72
CA ILE A 3 6.09 6.55 -14.25
C ILE A 3 6.74 7.87 -13.84
N THR A 4 6.08 8.64 -12.98
CA THR A 4 6.60 9.93 -12.48
C THR A 4 7.11 9.87 -11.05
N ALA A 5 6.60 8.93 -10.24
CA ALA A 5 7.09 8.69 -8.90
C ALA A 5 6.85 7.23 -8.45
N LEU A 6 7.75 6.75 -7.60
CA LEU A 6 7.64 5.45 -6.94
C LEU A 6 7.75 5.64 -5.43
N TYR A 7 6.98 4.89 -4.66
CA TYR A 7 6.99 4.98 -3.21
C TYR A 7 6.96 3.61 -2.52
N VAL A 8 7.62 3.55 -1.37
CA VAL A 8 7.57 2.43 -0.43
C VAL A 8 7.24 2.94 0.97
N TYR A 9 6.53 2.14 1.77
CA TYR A 9 6.10 2.45 3.13
C TYR A 9 6.53 1.34 4.10
N PRO A 10 7.82 1.22 4.45
CA PRO A 10 8.32 0.06 5.19
C PRO A 10 7.61 -0.16 6.53
N ILE A 11 7.45 0.90 7.33
CA ILE A 11 6.56 0.93 8.48
C ILE A 11 5.23 1.57 8.09
N LYS A 12 4.15 0.78 8.15
CA LYS A 12 2.78 1.24 7.90
C LYS A 12 2.39 2.31 8.91
N GLY A 13 1.73 3.36 8.43
CA GLY A 13 1.24 4.47 9.25
C GLY A 13 2.20 5.66 9.30
N LEU A 14 3.43 5.52 8.78
CA LEU A 14 4.42 6.61 8.69
C LEU A 14 4.52 7.18 7.25
N ARG A 15 5.36 8.21 7.03
CA ARG A 15 5.63 8.77 5.68
C ARG A 15 6.24 7.72 4.75
N GLY A 16 5.95 7.83 3.46
CA GLY A 16 6.61 6.99 2.44
C GLY A 16 8.04 7.46 2.17
N ILE A 17 8.82 6.58 1.56
CA ILE A 17 10.12 6.87 0.97
C ILE A 17 9.89 6.94 -0.54
N GLU A 18 10.27 8.05 -1.16
CA GLU A 18 10.28 8.18 -2.61
C GLU A 18 11.50 7.44 -3.19
N LEU A 19 11.30 6.75 -4.31
CA LEU A 19 12.29 5.90 -4.95
C LEU A 19 12.50 6.31 -6.41
N ASN A 20 13.74 6.23 -6.89
CA ASN A 20 14.03 6.33 -8.32
C ASN A 20 13.79 5.01 -9.06
N SER A 21 13.95 3.88 -8.35
CA SER A 21 13.76 2.53 -8.86
C SER A 21 13.28 1.61 -7.74
N ALA A 22 12.50 0.59 -8.10
CA ALA A 22 11.91 -0.37 -7.16
C ALA A 22 11.93 -1.78 -7.74
N GLN A 23 12.29 -2.76 -6.91
CA GLN A 23 11.97 -4.16 -7.16
C GLN A 23 10.52 -4.41 -6.76
N ILE A 24 9.71 -4.92 -7.67
CA ILE A 24 8.31 -5.28 -7.44
C ILE A 24 8.15 -6.77 -7.58
N GLY A 25 7.77 -7.43 -6.49
CA GLY A 25 7.40 -8.85 -6.48
C GLY A 25 5.90 -9.07 -6.34
N PRO A 26 5.46 -10.33 -6.14
CA PRO A 26 4.03 -10.65 -5.96
C PRO A 26 3.39 -9.96 -4.74
N GLN A 27 4.19 -9.59 -3.73
CA GLN A 27 3.76 -8.87 -2.53
C GLN A 27 3.87 -7.34 -2.64
N GLY A 28 4.30 -6.82 -3.79
CA GLY A 28 4.41 -5.38 -4.07
C GLY A 28 5.86 -4.93 -4.11
N VAL A 29 6.08 -3.65 -3.79
CA VAL A 29 7.44 -3.08 -3.70
C VAL A 29 8.22 -3.78 -2.58
N GLU A 30 9.49 -4.09 -2.83
CA GLU A 30 10.38 -4.67 -1.83
C GLU A 30 10.38 -3.83 -0.53
N HIS A 31 10.32 -4.53 0.61
CA HIS A 31 10.19 -3.96 1.96
C HIS A 31 8.89 -3.19 2.26
N ASP A 32 7.92 -3.11 1.33
CA ASP A 32 6.69 -2.36 1.58
C ASP A 32 5.83 -2.99 2.69
N ARG A 33 5.44 -2.16 3.67
CA ARG A 33 4.51 -2.50 4.77
C ARG A 33 4.82 -3.83 5.45
N ARG A 34 6.11 -4.08 5.68
CA ARG A 34 6.61 -5.23 6.45
C ARG A 34 6.58 -4.99 7.95
N PHE A 35 6.44 -3.73 8.36
CA PHE A 35 6.28 -3.32 9.75
C PHE A 35 4.97 -2.56 9.94
N MET A 36 4.43 -2.63 11.15
CA MET A 36 3.25 -1.88 11.55
C MET A 36 3.33 -1.50 13.02
N LEU A 37 2.70 -0.38 13.37
CA LEU A 37 2.59 0.11 14.74
C LEU A 37 1.20 -0.20 15.30
N TYR A 38 1.16 -0.59 16.58
CA TYR A 38 -0.07 -0.79 17.33
C TYR A 38 -0.02 0.02 18.62
N GLU A 39 -1.09 0.74 18.92
CA GLU A 39 -1.38 1.23 20.26
C GLU A 39 -1.81 0.03 21.12
N VAL A 40 -1.28 -0.05 22.34
CA VAL A 40 -1.62 -1.09 23.32
C VAL A 40 -2.48 -0.47 24.40
N HIS A 41 -3.75 -0.86 24.47
CA HIS A 41 -4.67 -0.37 25.49
C HIS A 41 -4.14 -0.73 26.89
N SER A 42 -4.05 0.26 27.77
CA SER A 42 -3.33 0.14 29.06
C SER A 42 -3.96 -0.88 30.01
N ALA A 43 -5.28 -1.00 30.03
CA ALA A 43 -6.00 -1.88 30.95
C ALA A 43 -6.23 -3.30 30.41
N THR A 44 -6.44 -3.45 29.10
CA THR A 44 -6.85 -4.73 28.49
C THR A 44 -5.74 -5.41 27.69
N GLY A 45 -4.70 -4.66 27.31
CA GLY A 45 -3.68 -5.15 26.37
C GLY A 45 -4.16 -5.26 24.92
N GLU A 46 -5.39 -4.83 24.62
CA GLU A 46 -5.95 -4.85 23.27
C GLU A 46 -5.09 -4.01 22.32
N LEU A 47 -4.83 -4.55 21.12
CA LEU A 47 -4.04 -3.88 20.10
C LEU A 47 -4.93 -3.09 19.14
N ARG A 48 -4.66 -1.80 19.01
CA ARG A 48 -5.31 -0.90 18.05
C ARG A 48 -4.32 -0.45 17.00
N LYS A 49 -4.67 -0.62 15.73
CA LYS A 49 -3.82 -0.21 14.60
C LYS A 49 -3.54 1.29 14.61
N ILE A 50 -2.27 1.65 14.51
CA ILE A 50 -1.84 3.04 14.28
C ILE A 50 -1.77 3.26 12.77
N GLN A 51 -2.59 4.18 12.28
CA GLN A 51 -2.69 4.56 10.87
C GLN A 51 -2.81 6.09 10.80
N VAL A 52 -2.50 6.68 9.64
CA VAL A 52 -2.49 8.15 9.50
C VAL A 52 -3.86 8.77 9.76
N ASP A 53 -4.95 8.08 9.44
CA ASP A 53 -6.31 8.53 9.71
C ASP A 53 -6.69 8.54 11.20
N SER A 54 -6.30 7.52 11.96
CA SER A 54 -6.57 7.43 13.41
C SER A 54 -5.52 8.15 14.26
N HIS A 55 -4.28 8.22 13.78
CA HIS A 55 -3.12 8.80 14.44
C HIS A 55 -2.33 9.70 13.47
N PRO A 56 -2.82 10.92 13.18
CA PRO A 56 -2.17 11.85 12.24
C PRO A 56 -0.69 12.16 12.55
N ARG A 57 -0.26 12.04 13.81
CA ARG A 57 1.15 12.16 14.24
C ARG A 57 2.09 11.19 13.50
N GLY A 58 1.59 10.07 12.98
CA GLY A 58 2.37 9.16 12.13
C GLY A 58 2.97 9.86 10.91
N ALA A 59 2.32 10.92 10.44
CA ALA A 59 2.82 11.74 9.34
C ALA A 59 4.06 12.57 9.69
N LEU A 60 4.47 12.67 10.95
CA LEU A 60 5.70 13.38 11.37
C LEU A 60 6.94 12.49 11.39
N PHE A 61 6.80 11.20 11.08
CA PHE A 61 7.91 10.25 11.04
C PHE A 61 8.37 10.08 9.60
N GLU A 62 9.57 10.58 9.32
CA GLU A 62 10.30 10.33 8.08
C GLU A 62 11.04 8.99 8.17
N GLN A 63 11.09 8.27 7.06
CA GLN A 63 11.82 7.02 6.92
C GLN A 63 12.87 7.18 5.81
N ARG A 64 14.04 6.57 5.98
CA ARG A 64 15.04 6.43 4.93
C ARG A 64 15.70 5.07 5.02
N PHE A 65 16.10 4.50 3.89
CA PHE A 65 16.93 3.31 3.90
C PHE A 65 18.37 3.65 4.30
N ILE A 66 19.00 2.75 5.03
CA ILE A 66 20.43 2.73 5.27
C ILE A 66 21.03 1.60 4.44
N ARG A 67 22.03 1.96 3.64
CA ARG A 67 22.78 1.09 2.74
C ARG A 67 24.26 1.16 3.09
N GLU A 68 25.01 0.09 2.81
CA GLU A 68 26.47 0.08 3.00
C GLU A 68 27.19 0.93 1.95
N SER A 69 26.61 1.01 0.75
CA SER A 69 27.04 1.84 -0.38
C SER A 69 25.80 2.35 -1.12
N GLU A 70 25.99 3.32 -2.02
CA GLU A 70 24.87 3.92 -2.80
C GLU A 70 24.09 2.85 -3.60
N ASP A 71 24.80 1.90 -4.21
CA ASP A 71 24.22 0.78 -4.97
C ASP A 71 23.93 -0.47 -4.12
N GLY A 72 24.30 -0.46 -2.84
CA GLY A 72 24.15 -1.61 -1.94
C GLY A 72 22.70 -1.87 -1.54
N ALA A 73 22.38 -3.12 -1.21
CA ALA A 73 21.08 -3.47 -0.64
C ALA A 73 20.85 -2.74 0.68
N ALA A 74 19.62 -2.26 0.90
CA ALA A 74 19.25 -1.69 2.18
C ALA A 74 19.20 -2.80 3.24
N HIS A 75 19.78 -2.54 4.41
CA HIS A 75 19.75 -3.50 5.52
C HIS A 75 18.99 -2.96 6.74
N ARG A 76 18.79 -1.64 6.83
CA ARG A 76 18.08 -0.96 7.91
C ARG A 76 17.20 0.18 7.39
N ILE A 77 16.23 0.59 8.20
CA ILE A 77 15.45 1.81 8.05
C ILE A 77 15.84 2.76 9.18
N ALA A 78 16.29 3.98 8.87
CA ALA A 78 16.34 5.05 9.84
C ALA A 78 15.00 5.77 9.89
N VAL A 79 14.43 5.90 11.08
CA VAL A 79 13.17 6.63 11.32
C VAL A 79 13.47 7.88 12.13
N ARG A 80 13.17 9.05 11.58
CA ARG A 80 13.34 10.36 12.24
C ARG A 80 11.97 10.96 12.52
N PHE A 81 11.81 11.54 13.70
CA PHE A 81 10.60 12.26 14.08
C PHE A 81 10.83 13.78 13.99
N HIS A 82 9.88 14.49 13.37
CA HIS A 82 9.97 15.94 13.13
C HIS A 82 9.01 16.77 13.99
N GLY A 83 8.29 16.13 14.91
CA GLY A 83 7.39 16.81 15.83
C GLY A 83 8.04 17.15 17.17
N THR A 84 7.26 17.78 18.04
CA THR A 84 7.59 17.90 19.46
C THR A 84 7.08 16.68 20.22
N SER A 85 7.93 16.16 21.13
CA SER A 85 7.54 15.13 22.07
C SER A 85 6.45 15.68 23.01
N PRO A 86 5.40 14.92 23.36
CA PRO A 86 4.40 15.34 24.33
C PRO A 86 4.96 15.53 25.76
N SER A 87 6.14 14.99 26.06
CA SER A 87 6.86 15.25 27.31
C SER A 87 7.83 16.42 27.13
N ASP A 88 7.57 17.56 27.75
CA ASP A 88 8.36 18.83 27.69
C ASP A 88 9.82 18.73 28.21
N THR A 89 10.40 17.55 28.34
CA THR A 89 11.78 17.34 28.80
C THR A 89 12.72 17.17 27.61
N ALA A 90 12.90 18.25 26.85
CA ALA A 90 13.83 18.29 25.72
C ALA A 90 15.27 17.96 26.18
N SER A 91 15.70 16.73 25.92
CA SER A 91 17.12 16.36 25.94
C SER A 91 17.58 16.08 24.51
N ILE A 92 18.87 16.29 24.27
CA ILE A 92 19.54 16.25 22.95
C ILE A 92 19.33 14.90 22.21
N GLU A 93 18.86 13.85 22.90
CA GLU A 93 18.59 12.52 22.34
C GLU A 93 17.25 12.39 21.59
N GLU A 94 16.26 13.28 21.76
CA GLU A 94 14.93 13.14 21.15
C GLU A 94 14.96 13.17 19.60
N ASN A 95 15.95 13.87 19.02
CA ASN A 95 16.13 14.02 17.57
C ASN A 95 16.95 12.90 16.91
N LYS A 96 17.42 11.90 17.68
CA LYS A 96 18.16 10.77 17.12
C LYS A 96 17.20 9.82 16.42
N ALA A 97 17.49 9.53 15.15
CA ALA A 97 16.76 8.54 14.40
C ALA A 97 16.93 7.15 15.05
N ILE A 98 15.86 6.35 15.09
CA ILE A 98 15.95 4.94 15.45
C ILE A 98 16.21 4.12 14.19
N GLU A 99 17.10 3.14 14.29
CA GLU A 99 17.40 2.23 13.19
C GLU A 99 16.71 0.89 13.39
N VAL A 100 15.87 0.50 12.45
CA VAL A 100 15.14 -0.77 12.45
C VAL A 100 15.76 -1.70 11.40
N PRO A 101 16.22 -2.91 11.76
CA PRO A 101 16.71 -3.87 10.77
C PRO A 101 15.57 -4.30 9.85
N LEU A 102 15.84 -4.38 8.54
CA LEU A 102 14.84 -4.83 7.56
C LEU A 102 14.54 -6.33 7.68
N ALA A 103 15.52 -7.10 8.16
CA ALA A 103 15.42 -8.53 8.42
C ALA A 103 15.95 -8.85 9.83
N PRO A 104 15.15 -8.63 10.89
CA PRO A 104 15.53 -9.01 12.25
C PRO A 104 15.60 -10.54 12.42
N ASP A 105 16.41 -10.99 13.39
CA ASP A 105 16.45 -12.39 13.80
C ASP A 105 15.18 -12.77 14.58
N LEU A 106 14.33 -13.56 13.93
CA LEU A 106 13.04 -13.99 14.46
C LEU A 106 13.15 -14.91 15.68
N SER A 107 14.27 -15.62 15.86
CA SER A 107 14.43 -16.59 16.96
C SER A 107 14.41 -15.93 18.33
N SER A 108 14.74 -14.64 18.38
CA SER A 108 14.77 -13.82 19.58
C SER A 108 13.46 -13.07 19.85
N LEU A 109 12.50 -13.09 18.92
CA LEU A 109 11.30 -12.25 18.97
C LEU A 109 10.07 -13.03 19.41
N ASN A 110 9.21 -12.35 20.17
CA ASN A 110 7.93 -12.91 20.58
C ASN A 110 6.94 -12.87 19.42
N ARG A 111 6.43 -14.03 19.03
CA ARG A 111 5.36 -14.16 18.04
C ARG A 111 4.01 -13.75 18.66
N ILE A 112 3.23 -12.98 17.92
CA ILE A 112 1.91 -12.47 18.29
C ILE A 112 0.93 -12.67 17.14
N ASP A 113 -0.36 -12.75 17.44
CA ASP A 113 -1.41 -12.76 16.42
C ASP A 113 -2.04 -11.37 16.31
N VAL A 114 -2.22 -10.91 15.07
CA VAL A 114 -2.85 -9.62 14.77
C VAL A 114 -3.90 -9.79 13.69
N VAL A 115 -4.96 -8.99 13.77
CA VAL A 115 -6.00 -8.93 12.76
C VAL A 115 -6.01 -7.54 12.15
N LEU A 116 -5.83 -7.46 10.84
CA LEU A 116 -5.95 -6.21 10.10
C LEU A 116 -7.07 -6.37 9.06
N HIS A 117 -8.11 -5.54 9.20
CA HIS A 117 -9.25 -5.49 8.26
C HIS A 117 -9.88 -6.86 7.98
N GLY A 118 -10.12 -7.63 9.05
CA GLY A 118 -10.68 -8.98 8.96
C GLY A 118 -9.71 -10.07 8.46
N SER A 119 -8.49 -9.72 8.04
CA SER A 119 -7.48 -10.67 7.57
C SER A 119 -6.41 -10.90 8.65
N PRO A 120 -6.45 -12.05 9.36
CA PRO A 120 -5.53 -12.37 10.45
C PRO A 120 -4.14 -12.78 9.94
N THR A 121 -3.12 -12.59 10.77
CA THR A 121 -1.78 -13.14 10.55
C THR A 121 -0.99 -13.22 11.85
N SER A 122 0.01 -14.10 11.88
CA SER A 122 1.04 -14.07 12.91
C SER A 122 2.12 -13.07 12.54
N ALA A 123 2.65 -12.36 13.52
CA ALA A 123 3.75 -11.43 13.37
C ALA A 123 4.66 -11.48 14.60
N TYR A 124 5.69 -10.64 14.64
CA TYR A 124 6.71 -10.63 15.69
C TYR A 124 6.79 -9.24 16.32
N ARG A 125 6.68 -9.18 17.63
CA ARG A 125 6.92 -7.94 18.38
C ARG A 125 8.42 -7.64 18.38
N MET A 126 8.80 -6.48 17.88
CA MET A 126 10.21 -6.02 17.85
C MET A 126 10.74 -5.68 19.25
N GLY A 127 9.88 -5.20 20.15
CA GLY A 127 10.24 -4.94 21.53
C GLY A 127 11.13 -3.70 21.71
N GLU A 128 11.94 -3.69 22.76
CA GLU A 128 12.84 -2.57 23.04
C GLU A 128 14.07 -2.59 22.10
N PRO A 129 14.62 -1.42 21.72
CA PRO A 129 14.23 -0.07 22.16
C PRO A 129 13.06 0.56 21.37
N TYR A 130 12.47 -0.17 20.43
CA TYR A 130 11.52 0.38 19.46
C TYR A 130 10.21 0.82 20.11
N ASP A 131 9.65 -0.03 20.98
CA ASP A 131 8.37 0.25 21.65
C ASP A 131 8.46 1.54 22.47
N SER A 132 9.50 1.71 23.30
CA SER A 132 9.69 2.95 24.07
C SER A 132 9.92 4.17 23.17
N TRP A 133 10.74 4.05 22.12
CA TRP A 133 11.03 5.15 21.21
C TRP A 133 9.76 5.68 20.52
N PHE A 134 8.92 4.78 19.98
CA PHE A 134 7.65 5.18 19.37
C PHE A 134 6.64 5.67 20.41
N SER A 135 6.57 5.04 21.59
CA SER A 135 5.62 5.42 22.64
C SER A 135 5.82 6.87 23.09
N GLN A 136 7.07 7.27 23.32
CA GLN A 136 7.41 8.64 23.69
C GLN A 136 6.93 9.66 22.64
N ARG A 137 7.07 9.35 21.35
CA ARG A 137 6.77 10.28 20.24
C ARG A 137 5.29 10.30 19.86
N PHE A 138 4.58 9.19 20.00
CA PHE A 138 3.13 9.15 19.83
C PHE A 138 2.36 9.66 21.06
N GLY A 139 2.92 9.53 22.26
CA GLY A 139 2.25 9.85 23.52
C GLY A 139 1.29 8.76 24.01
N VAL A 140 1.29 7.60 23.37
CA VAL A 140 0.51 6.41 23.74
C VAL A 140 1.41 5.18 23.73
N ARG A 141 1.09 4.18 24.54
CA ARG A 141 1.86 2.93 24.58
C ARG A 141 1.80 2.28 23.20
N THR A 142 2.95 2.21 22.53
CA THR A 142 3.07 1.81 21.14
C THR A 142 3.98 0.60 21.02
N MET A 143 3.61 -0.33 20.15
CA MET A 143 4.35 -1.54 19.83
C MET A 143 4.75 -1.53 18.35
N LEU A 144 6.03 -1.78 18.06
CA LEU A 144 6.49 -2.05 16.70
C LEU A 144 6.39 -3.55 16.41
N VAL A 145 5.71 -3.89 15.32
CA VAL A 145 5.45 -5.27 14.89
C VAL A 145 6.04 -5.50 13.51
N TYR A 146 6.83 -6.56 13.37
CA TYR A 146 7.40 -7.04 12.11
C TYR A 146 6.62 -8.25 11.61
N LEU A 147 6.27 -8.27 10.32
CA LEU A 147 5.49 -9.35 9.73
C LEU A 147 6.22 -10.71 9.78
N GLY A 148 7.55 -10.71 9.57
CA GLY A 148 8.32 -11.96 9.44
C GLY A 148 7.80 -12.83 8.30
N ASP A 149 7.52 -14.09 8.61
CA ASP A 149 6.92 -15.09 7.72
C ASP A 149 5.39 -15.04 7.66
N GLY A 150 4.77 -14.11 8.38
CA GLY A 150 3.34 -13.86 8.36
C GLY A 150 2.82 -13.53 6.96
N ARG A 151 1.63 -14.05 6.64
CA ARG A 151 0.90 -13.78 5.40
C ARG A 151 -0.53 -13.39 5.73
N ARG A 152 -1.08 -12.42 5.01
CA ARG A 152 -2.50 -12.06 5.07
C ARG A 152 -3.16 -12.38 3.75
N ALA A 153 -4.32 -13.04 3.82
CA ALA A 153 -5.13 -13.28 2.64
C ALA A 153 -5.65 -11.95 2.08
N VAL A 154 -5.66 -11.84 0.75
CA VAL A 154 -6.45 -10.83 0.04
C VAL A 154 -7.91 -11.28 0.11
N LEU A 155 -8.76 -10.49 0.74
CA LEU A 155 -10.18 -10.76 0.87
C LEU A 155 -10.95 -10.20 -0.34
N GLY A 156 -12.24 -10.57 -0.44
CA GLY A 156 -13.07 -10.26 -1.60
C GLY A 156 -13.00 -11.35 -2.68
N LYS A 157 -14.01 -11.40 -3.55
CA LYS A 157 -14.14 -12.41 -4.62
C LYS A 157 -13.47 -11.95 -5.91
N THR A 158 -13.43 -10.64 -6.15
CA THR A 158 -12.98 -10.02 -7.40
C THR A 158 -11.68 -9.23 -7.24
N LEU A 159 -11.28 -8.94 -6.00
CA LEU A 159 -10.04 -8.28 -5.65
C LEU A 159 -8.75 -9.06 -5.98
N PRO A 160 -8.61 -10.34 -5.63
CA PRO A 160 -7.45 -11.10 -6.08
C PRO A 160 -7.54 -11.34 -7.60
N PRO A 161 -6.42 -11.22 -8.34
CA PRO A 161 -6.38 -11.56 -9.75
C PRO A 161 -6.84 -13.01 -9.99
N LYS A 162 -7.59 -13.24 -11.06
CA LYS A 162 -7.97 -14.60 -11.48
C LYS A 162 -6.74 -15.30 -12.05
N PRO A 163 -6.55 -16.61 -11.80
CA PRO A 163 -5.49 -17.37 -12.45
C PRO A 163 -5.63 -17.29 -13.97
N THR A 164 -4.52 -17.02 -14.66
CA THR A 164 -4.46 -16.82 -16.12
C THR A 164 -5.00 -18.03 -16.91
N SER A 165 -5.05 -19.22 -16.31
CA SER A 165 -5.57 -20.45 -16.93
C SER A 165 -7.10 -20.48 -17.16
N GLU A 166 -7.88 -19.61 -16.52
CA GLU A 166 -9.35 -19.61 -16.69
C GLU A 166 -9.87 -18.69 -17.81
N GLN A 167 -9.02 -17.86 -18.43
CA GLN A 167 -9.45 -16.96 -19.52
C GLN A 167 -9.48 -17.62 -20.91
N GLN A 168 -9.00 -18.86 -21.07
CA GLN A 168 -8.97 -19.56 -22.36
C GLN A 168 -10.00 -20.67 -22.55
N GLN A 169 -10.84 -20.99 -21.55
CA GLN A 169 -11.89 -22.01 -21.68
C GLN A 169 -13.29 -21.46 -21.37
N GLN A 170 -13.71 -20.39 -22.04
CA GLN A 170 -15.14 -20.16 -22.29
C GLN A 170 -15.52 -20.70 -23.67
N GLY A 171 -15.17 -21.97 -23.90
CA GLY A 171 -15.51 -22.76 -25.08
C GLY A 171 -16.18 -24.07 -24.66
N TRP A 172 -17.47 -24.01 -24.38
CA TRP A 172 -18.44 -25.10 -24.64
C TRP A 172 -18.14 -26.49 -24.08
N ILE A 173 -17.82 -26.68 -22.80
CA ILE A 173 -18.18 -27.93 -22.12
C ILE A 173 -18.59 -27.63 -20.67
N SER A 174 -19.89 -27.63 -20.42
CA SER A 174 -20.46 -27.79 -19.10
C SER A 174 -20.64 -29.28 -18.79
N SER A 175 -20.60 -29.62 -17.50
CA SER A 175 -21.06 -30.85 -16.85
C SER A 175 -20.03 -31.94 -16.50
N LEU A 176 -20.05 -32.29 -15.21
CA LEU A 176 -19.55 -33.50 -14.55
C LEU A 176 -18.06 -33.57 -14.18
N THR A 177 -17.72 -33.18 -12.95
CA THR A 177 -16.71 -33.87 -12.11
C THR A 177 -16.87 -33.44 -10.65
N SER A 178 -17.97 -33.86 -10.04
CA SER A 178 -18.08 -33.95 -8.59
C SER A 178 -17.86 -35.41 -8.20
N TYR A 179 -17.01 -35.64 -7.20
CA TYR A 179 -16.67 -36.92 -6.56
C TYR A 179 -15.63 -37.78 -7.29
N LEU A 180 -14.37 -37.70 -6.82
CA LEU A 180 -13.59 -38.86 -6.37
C LEU A 180 -12.31 -38.41 -5.62
N ALA A 181 -12.32 -38.68 -4.32
CA ALA A 181 -11.24 -39.09 -3.41
C ALA A 181 -9.81 -38.48 -3.46
N GLY A 182 -9.38 -38.01 -2.28
CA GLY A 182 -8.34 -38.76 -1.54
C GLY A 182 -6.93 -38.21 -1.51
N SER A 183 -6.58 -37.56 -0.39
CA SER A 183 -5.23 -37.34 0.16
C SER A 183 -4.09 -36.96 -0.80
N GLN A 184 -3.85 -35.66 -0.93
CA GLN A 184 -2.50 -35.12 -1.08
C GLN A 184 -2.26 -34.02 -0.05
N ARG A 185 -1.13 -34.13 0.65
CA ARG A 185 -0.56 -33.09 1.50
C ARG A 185 -0.20 -31.88 0.62
N SER A 186 -0.58 -30.70 1.12
CA SER A 186 -0.09 -29.35 0.81
C SER A 186 -0.02 -28.94 -0.68
N ASN A 187 -1.15 -28.46 -1.21
CA ASN A 187 -1.15 -27.36 -2.18
C ASN A 187 -1.60 -26.05 -1.50
N THR A 188 -1.08 -25.78 -0.30
CA THR A 188 -1.00 -24.42 0.24
C THR A 188 0.11 -23.75 -0.56
N ASP A 189 -0.06 -22.72 -1.37
CA ASP A 189 -0.85 -21.51 -1.16
C ASP A 189 -0.71 -20.67 -2.45
N SER A 190 -1.41 -21.04 -3.54
CA SER A 190 -1.31 -20.33 -4.83
C SER A 190 -2.15 -19.04 -4.88
N ARG A 191 -2.83 -18.68 -3.77
CA ARG A 191 -3.62 -17.46 -3.69
C ARG A 191 -2.72 -16.26 -3.39
N PRO A 192 -2.97 -15.10 -4.01
CA PRO A 192 -2.28 -13.87 -3.65
C PRO A 192 -2.42 -13.55 -2.16
N TRP A 193 -1.33 -13.10 -1.56
CA TRP A 193 -1.28 -12.68 -0.17
C TRP A 193 -0.55 -11.34 -0.05
N ILE A 194 -0.82 -10.63 1.04
CA ILE A 194 -0.28 -9.30 1.34
C ILE A 194 0.38 -9.28 2.72
N GLY A 195 1.27 -8.29 2.93
CA GLY A 195 1.78 -7.96 4.27
C GLY A 195 0.79 -7.11 5.07
N PHE A 196 1.27 -6.00 5.65
CA PHE A 196 0.40 -5.03 6.32
C PHE A 196 -0.22 -3.99 5.35
N SER A 197 -0.19 -4.24 4.04
CA SER A 197 -1.02 -3.51 3.07
C SER A 197 -2.50 -3.65 3.43
N ASP A 198 -3.31 -2.63 3.12
CA ASP A 198 -4.72 -2.67 3.48
C ASP A 198 -5.47 -3.75 2.70
N VAL A 199 -5.33 -3.75 1.38
CA VAL A 199 -6.11 -4.58 0.46
C VAL A 199 -5.29 -5.27 -0.63
N ALA A 200 -4.37 -4.56 -1.28
CA ALA A 200 -3.56 -5.11 -2.37
C ALA A 200 -2.07 -4.77 -2.22
N PRO A 201 -1.18 -5.51 -2.92
CA PRO A 201 0.26 -5.27 -2.96
C PRO A 201 0.66 -3.88 -3.42
N LEU A 202 -0.03 -3.32 -4.41
CA LEU A 202 0.30 -2.06 -5.05
C LEU A 202 -0.92 -1.16 -5.15
N LEU A 203 -0.68 0.15 -5.13
CA LEU A 203 -1.63 1.18 -5.52
C LEU A 203 -1.03 2.02 -6.65
N VAL A 204 -1.75 2.11 -7.76
CA VAL A 204 -1.42 2.95 -8.92
C VAL A 204 -2.32 4.18 -8.93
N THR A 205 -1.73 5.35 -9.15
CA THR A 205 -2.46 6.63 -9.25
C THR A 205 -1.99 7.44 -10.45
N SER A 206 -2.84 8.34 -10.95
CA SER A 206 -2.56 9.20 -12.08
C SER A 206 -2.42 10.67 -11.66
N GLU A 207 -1.37 11.36 -12.12
CA GLU A 207 -1.23 12.81 -11.95
C GLU A 207 -2.37 13.55 -12.63
N ARG A 208 -2.78 13.11 -13.82
CA ARG A 208 -3.90 13.67 -14.57
C ARG A 208 -5.18 13.83 -13.74
N SER A 209 -5.49 12.82 -12.91
CA SER A 209 -6.66 12.83 -12.02
C SER A 209 -6.47 13.73 -10.80
N LEU A 210 -5.24 13.80 -10.27
CA LEU A 210 -4.91 14.71 -9.18
C LEU A 210 -4.98 16.17 -9.63
N GLU A 211 -4.53 16.47 -10.85
CA GLU A 211 -4.60 17.79 -11.48
C GLU A 211 -6.04 18.25 -11.68
N ASP A 212 -6.89 17.43 -12.31
CA ASP A 212 -8.32 17.73 -12.45
C ASP A 212 -8.97 18.03 -11.10
N PHE A 213 -8.64 17.24 -10.07
CA PHE A 213 -9.12 17.51 -8.73
C PHE A 213 -8.62 18.84 -8.16
N LYS A 214 -7.32 19.12 -8.25
CA LYS A 214 -6.73 20.36 -7.74
C LYS A 214 -7.34 21.59 -8.42
N ASP A 215 -7.44 21.58 -9.73
CA ASP A 215 -7.94 22.70 -10.54
C ASP A 215 -9.38 23.05 -10.18
N ARG A 216 -10.20 22.03 -9.91
CA ARG A 216 -11.62 22.21 -9.58
C ARG A 216 -11.86 22.58 -8.12
N PHE A 217 -10.96 22.21 -7.21
CA PHE A 217 -11.29 22.16 -5.79
C PHE A 217 -10.29 22.78 -4.82
N LEU A 218 -9.07 23.13 -5.23
CA LEU A 218 -8.02 23.53 -4.29
C LEU A 218 -7.41 24.91 -4.55
N SER A 219 -7.96 25.71 -5.47
CA SER A 219 -7.61 27.14 -5.65
C SER A 219 -6.10 27.42 -5.71
N GLY A 220 -5.29 26.49 -6.25
CA GLY A 220 -3.83 26.60 -6.30
C GLY A 220 -3.05 26.07 -5.08
N GLN A 221 -3.72 25.51 -4.06
CA GLN A 221 -3.07 24.82 -2.94
C GLN A 221 -2.38 23.52 -3.41
N GLN A 222 -1.17 23.29 -2.90
CA GLN A 222 -0.39 22.11 -3.24
C GLN A 222 -0.93 20.88 -2.50
N LEU A 223 -1.54 19.97 -3.25
CA LEU A 223 -1.89 18.62 -2.79
C LEU A 223 -0.93 17.62 -3.42
N GLY A 224 0.01 17.11 -2.63
CA GLY A 224 0.96 16.10 -3.10
C GLY A 224 0.34 14.70 -3.19
N MET A 225 0.77 13.93 -4.20
CA MET A 225 0.28 12.57 -4.45
C MET A 225 0.56 11.62 -3.27
N TYR A 226 1.61 11.87 -2.49
CA TYR A 226 1.96 11.08 -1.29
C TYR A 226 0.82 10.95 -0.27
N LYS A 227 -0.13 11.91 -0.21
CA LYS A 227 -1.32 11.81 0.65
C LYS A 227 -2.23 10.63 0.26
N PHE A 228 -2.25 10.25 -1.02
CA PHE A 228 -2.98 9.08 -1.52
C PHE A 228 -2.23 7.78 -1.26
N ARG A 229 -0.98 7.87 -0.80
CA ARG A 229 -0.10 6.76 -0.45
C ARG A 229 0.06 5.69 -1.56
N PRO A 230 0.21 6.07 -2.84
CA PRO A 230 0.40 5.11 -3.93
C PRO A 230 1.77 4.44 -3.81
N ASN A 231 1.97 3.35 -4.54
CA ASN A 231 3.29 2.77 -4.79
C ASN A 231 3.83 3.22 -6.15
N ILE A 232 2.96 3.42 -7.14
CA ILE A 232 3.33 3.85 -8.50
C ILE A 232 2.45 5.04 -8.88
N VAL A 233 3.08 6.11 -9.35
CA VAL A 233 2.42 7.27 -9.93
C VAL A 233 2.76 7.34 -11.41
N VAL A 234 1.76 7.53 -12.25
CA VAL A 234 1.93 7.78 -13.69
C VAL A 234 1.43 9.18 -14.05
N ASP A 235 2.01 9.79 -15.08
CA ASP A 235 1.59 11.11 -15.57
C ASP A 235 0.12 11.12 -16.06
N GLY A 236 -0.35 10.02 -16.66
CA GLY A 236 -1.64 9.98 -17.33
C GLY A 236 -1.64 10.67 -18.71
N GLU A 237 -0.47 10.92 -19.31
CA GLU A 237 -0.39 11.55 -20.63
C GLU A 237 -1.09 10.71 -21.69
N GLY A 238 -2.01 11.34 -22.42
CA GLY A 238 -2.88 10.71 -23.42
C GLY A 238 -4.21 10.17 -22.89
N GLU A 239 -4.46 10.29 -21.58
CA GLU A 239 -5.69 9.82 -20.93
C GLU A 239 -6.56 11.00 -20.46
N ASP A 240 -7.87 10.74 -20.37
CA ASP A 240 -8.79 11.62 -19.66
C ASP A 240 -8.55 11.54 -18.14
N PRO A 241 -8.81 12.61 -17.38
CA PRO A 241 -8.90 12.51 -15.93
C PRO A 241 -9.82 11.36 -15.51
N TRP A 242 -9.42 10.62 -14.48
CA TRP A 242 -10.14 9.48 -13.93
C TRP A 242 -10.21 8.23 -14.82
N ALA A 243 -9.49 8.21 -15.95
CA ALA A 243 -9.44 7.04 -16.83
C ALA A 243 -8.89 5.79 -16.13
N GLU A 244 -8.08 5.95 -15.08
CA GLU A 244 -7.56 4.84 -14.29
C GLU A 244 -8.64 4.01 -13.62
N ASP A 245 -9.85 4.55 -13.43
CA ASP A 245 -11.02 3.82 -12.94
C ASP A 245 -11.34 2.58 -13.79
N PHE A 246 -10.86 2.55 -15.04
CA PHE A 246 -11.16 1.52 -16.05
C PHE A 246 -9.92 0.73 -16.50
N TRP A 247 -8.71 1.11 -16.12
CA TRP A 247 -7.50 0.38 -16.53
C TRP A 247 -7.49 -1.02 -15.92
N ALA A 248 -7.62 -2.07 -16.71
CA ALA A 248 -7.62 -3.46 -16.25
C ALA A 248 -6.21 -4.06 -16.20
N GLU A 249 -5.31 -3.54 -17.03
CA GLU A 249 -3.93 -4.01 -17.13
C GLU A 249 -3.03 -2.89 -17.64
N LEU A 250 -1.83 -2.82 -17.06
CA LEU A 250 -0.76 -1.93 -17.48
C LEU A 250 0.46 -2.76 -17.86
N GLY A 251 1.06 -2.44 -19.01
CA GLY A 251 2.39 -2.91 -19.40
C GLY A 251 3.45 -1.84 -19.11
N ILE A 252 4.56 -2.24 -18.48
CA ILE A 252 5.69 -1.37 -18.13
C ILE A 252 6.93 -1.80 -18.94
N GLY A 253 7.72 -0.83 -19.42
CA GLY A 253 9.05 -1.10 -19.98
C GLY A 253 9.13 -1.19 -21.51
N GLY A 254 8.25 -0.51 -22.24
CA GLY A 254 8.32 -0.34 -23.69
C GLY A 254 7.55 -1.40 -24.49
N LEU A 255 6.63 -0.93 -25.33
CA LEU A 255 5.89 -1.74 -26.30
C LEU A 255 6.84 -2.18 -27.43
N SER A 256 7.73 -3.15 -27.18
CA SER A 256 8.36 -3.87 -28.29
C SER A 256 7.24 -4.55 -29.10
N HIS A 257 7.22 -4.34 -30.40
CA HIS A 257 6.16 -4.77 -31.34
C HIS A 257 5.96 -6.30 -31.47
N ASN A 258 6.62 -7.12 -30.64
CA ASN A 258 6.38 -8.56 -30.55
C ASN A 258 5.63 -8.86 -29.25
N SER A 259 4.31 -9.05 -29.38
CA SER A 259 3.31 -9.08 -28.32
C SER A 259 3.24 -10.37 -27.49
N ASP A 260 4.22 -11.27 -27.53
CA ASP A 260 4.04 -12.63 -26.97
C ASP A 260 5.05 -13.10 -25.91
N ASP A 261 6.12 -12.37 -25.58
CA ASP A 261 7.01 -12.83 -24.50
C ASP A 261 7.78 -11.67 -23.85
N GLY A 262 7.43 -11.28 -22.61
CA GLY A 262 8.30 -10.46 -21.77
C GLY A 262 7.86 -9.04 -21.38
N GLN A 263 6.61 -8.62 -21.58
CA GLN A 263 6.14 -7.35 -21.00
C GLN A 263 5.94 -7.47 -19.49
N ASN A 264 6.41 -6.48 -18.72
CA ASN A 264 6.17 -6.40 -17.27
C ASN A 264 4.73 -5.96 -17.03
N LEU A 265 3.86 -6.89 -16.63
CA LEU A 265 2.42 -6.65 -16.57
C LEU A 265 1.91 -6.49 -15.13
N LEU A 266 1.11 -5.45 -14.92
CA LEU A 266 0.33 -5.24 -13.70
C LEU A 266 -1.14 -5.47 -13.99
N GLN A 267 -1.80 -6.28 -13.17
CA GLN A 267 -3.24 -6.49 -13.21
C GLN A 267 -3.93 -5.57 -12.19
N LEU A 268 -4.88 -4.76 -12.65
CA LEU A 268 -5.54 -3.75 -11.84
C LEU A 268 -6.96 -4.23 -11.53
N THR A 269 -7.18 -4.65 -10.29
CA THR A 269 -8.34 -5.48 -9.94
C THR A 269 -9.47 -4.73 -9.27
N SER A 270 -9.20 -3.57 -8.65
CA SER A 270 -10.25 -2.77 -8.01
C SER A 270 -9.87 -1.31 -7.82
N ASN A 271 -10.88 -0.45 -7.76
CA ASN A 271 -10.74 0.97 -7.43
C ASN A 271 -10.44 1.15 -5.93
N CYS A 272 -9.52 2.06 -5.61
CA CYS A 272 -9.10 2.30 -4.24
C CYS A 272 -10.06 3.26 -3.53
N VAL A 273 -10.85 2.73 -2.58
CA VAL A 273 -11.67 3.52 -1.67
C VAL A 273 -10.79 4.38 -0.76
N ARG A 274 -11.18 5.63 -0.55
CA ARG A 274 -10.37 6.62 0.19
C ARG A 274 -10.96 6.92 1.55
N CYS A 275 -10.10 7.10 2.55
CA CYS A 275 -10.45 7.45 3.92
C CYS A 275 -9.98 8.86 4.32
N VAL A 276 -10.22 9.24 5.58
CA VAL A 276 -9.94 10.58 6.12
C VAL A 276 -8.46 10.94 6.19
N SER A 277 -7.55 9.97 6.01
CA SER A 277 -6.10 10.21 5.94
C SER A 277 -5.69 11.29 4.93
N LEU A 278 -6.48 11.52 3.88
CA LEU A 278 -6.25 12.58 2.89
C LEU A 278 -6.27 13.99 3.51
N ASN A 279 -7.03 14.16 4.60
CA ASN A 279 -7.19 15.43 5.29
C ASN A 279 -6.09 15.69 6.32
N VAL A 280 -5.09 14.81 6.47
CA VAL A 280 -3.99 15.01 7.42
C VAL A 280 -2.94 15.91 6.82
N ASP A 281 -2.53 16.94 7.55
CA ASP A 281 -1.35 17.73 7.26
C ASP A 281 -0.10 16.99 7.76
N TYR A 282 0.83 16.76 6.84
CA TYR A 282 2.01 15.96 7.11
C TYR A 282 3.06 16.77 7.87
N ASP A 283 3.05 18.09 7.80
CA ASP A 283 4.03 18.95 8.48
C ASP A 283 3.66 19.18 9.93
N THR A 284 2.37 19.17 10.25
CA THR A 284 1.87 19.35 11.62
C THR A 284 1.47 18.05 12.31
N GLY A 285 1.25 16.96 11.56
CA GLY A 285 0.77 15.69 12.11
C GLY A 285 -0.63 15.80 12.73
N LYS A 286 -1.47 16.67 12.15
CA LYS A 286 -2.83 17.01 12.61
C LYS A 286 -3.78 17.04 11.41
N PRO A 287 -5.11 17.10 11.62
CA PRO A 287 -6.02 17.46 10.54
C PRO A 287 -5.59 18.79 9.92
N ALA A 288 -5.49 18.82 8.59
CA ALA A 288 -5.18 20.02 7.83
C ALA A 288 -6.31 21.04 7.96
N GLU A 289 -5.94 22.31 7.87
CA GLU A 289 -6.89 23.41 7.86
C GLU A 289 -7.33 23.75 6.42
N GLY A 290 -8.37 24.59 6.29
CA GLY A 290 -8.81 25.12 5.01
C GLY A 290 -9.21 24.04 3.98
N GLU A 291 -8.84 24.24 2.73
CA GLU A 291 -9.26 23.36 1.63
C GLU A 291 -8.61 21.97 1.71
N LEU A 292 -7.34 21.90 2.12
CA LEU A 292 -6.62 20.64 2.36
C LEU A 292 -7.27 19.78 3.47
N GLY A 293 -7.91 20.41 4.46
CA GLY A 293 -8.72 19.73 5.49
C GLY A 293 -10.02 19.10 4.96
N THR A 294 -10.39 19.39 3.72
CA THR A 294 -11.67 18.97 3.13
C THR A 294 -11.53 18.06 1.91
N VAL A 295 -10.32 17.59 1.59
CA VAL A 295 -10.03 16.77 0.39
C VAL A 295 -10.98 15.57 0.28
N LEU A 296 -11.12 14.76 1.33
CA LEU A 296 -12.04 13.62 1.32
C LEU A 296 -13.49 14.06 1.06
N LYS A 297 -13.94 15.14 1.70
CA LYS A 297 -15.31 15.67 1.54
C LYS A 297 -15.57 16.12 0.11
N ARG A 298 -14.56 16.69 -0.57
CA ARG A 298 -14.67 17.13 -1.97
C ARG A 298 -14.71 15.93 -2.92
N LEU A 299 -13.84 14.94 -2.73
CA LEU A 299 -13.91 13.67 -3.45
C LEU A 299 -15.27 12.99 -3.25
N MET A 300 -15.81 12.97 -2.04
CA MET A 300 -17.12 12.39 -1.73
C MET A 300 -18.27 12.95 -2.56
N LYS A 301 -18.19 14.20 -3.04
CA LYS A 301 -19.25 14.80 -3.85
C LYS A 301 -19.41 14.12 -5.20
N GLU A 302 -18.32 13.63 -5.78
CA GLU A 302 -18.29 13.22 -7.20
C GLU A 302 -17.70 11.83 -7.43
N ARG A 303 -16.92 11.33 -6.48
CA ARG A 303 -16.11 10.13 -6.63
C ARG A 303 -16.66 8.93 -5.86
N ARG A 304 -17.88 9.02 -5.33
CA ARG A 304 -18.67 7.86 -4.87
C ARG A 304 -19.26 7.11 -6.07
N VAL A 305 -18.37 6.54 -6.89
CA VAL A 305 -18.71 5.93 -8.18
C VAL A 305 -18.63 4.41 -8.17
N ASP A 306 -18.16 3.81 -7.08
CA ASP A 306 -18.12 2.36 -6.90
C ASP A 306 -19.45 1.87 -6.30
N LYS A 307 -20.10 0.92 -6.98
CA LYS A 307 -21.42 0.38 -6.56
C LYS A 307 -21.33 -0.44 -5.27
N GLY A 308 -20.16 -1.03 -4.98
CA GLY A 308 -19.88 -1.83 -3.80
C GLY A 308 -19.52 -0.99 -2.57
N SER A 309 -18.94 0.19 -2.77
CA SER A 309 -18.60 1.14 -1.69
C SER A 309 -19.31 2.49 -1.88
N LYS A 310 -20.63 2.50 -1.63
CA LYS A 310 -21.50 3.65 -1.88
C LYS A 310 -21.18 4.89 -1.04
N TRP A 311 -20.42 4.74 0.04
CA TRP A 311 -20.15 5.79 1.03
C TRP A 311 -18.71 6.27 1.05
N SER A 312 -17.84 5.71 0.21
CA SER A 312 -16.44 6.10 0.13
C SER A 312 -16.14 6.57 -1.29
N PRO A 313 -15.35 7.64 -1.46
CA PRO A 313 -14.93 8.04 -2.79
C PRO A 313 -13.76 7.15 -3.25
N VAL A 314 -13.53 7.11 -4.56
CA VAL A 314 -12.40 6.37 -5.14
C VAL A 314 -11.33 7.29 -5.71
N PHE A 315 -10.07 6.91 -5.55
CA PHE A 315 -8.91 7.54 -6.20
C PHE A 315 -7.78 6.52 -6.35
N GLY A 316 -7.35 6.27 -7.59
CA GLY A 316 -6.37 5.25 -7.92
C GLY A 316 -6.93 3.83 -7.94
N ARG A 317 -6.09 2.88 -8.36
CA ARG A 317 -6.43 1.46 -8.50
C ARG A 317 -5.44 0.54 -7.80
N TYR A 318 -6.00 -0.46 -7.13
CA TYR A 318 -5.23 -1.56 -6.60
C TYR A 318 -4.68 -2.43 -7.73
N ALA A 319 -3.42 -2.81 -7.59
CA ALA A 319 -2.71 -3.58 -8.60
C ALA A 319 -1.94 -4.76 -8.00
N PHE A 320 -1.73 -5.75 -8.85
CA PHE A 320 -0.98 -6.97 -8.59
C PHE A 320 0.01 -7.17 -9.73
N LEU A 321 1.20 -7.66 -9.42
CA LEU A 321 2.11 -8.14 -10.44
C LEU A 321 1.51 -9.39 -11.09
N ASP A 322 1.56 -9.48 -12.42
CA ASP A 322 1.10 -10.67 -13.14
C ASP A 322 1.87 -11.91 -12.68
N SER A 323 1.17 -13.02 -12.47
CA SER A 323 1.72 -14.25 -11.89
C SER A 323 2.83 -14.89 -12.72
N ARG A 324 2.96 -14.51 -14.01
CA ARG A 324 4.10 -14.91 -14.86
C ARG A 324 5.44 -14.37 -14.34
N HIS A 325 5.46 -13.25 -13.61
CA HIS A 325 6.68 -12.63 -13.11
C HIS A 325 7.04 -13.10 -11.69
N THR A 326 7.32 -14.40 -11.54
CA THR A 326 7.59 -15.01 -10.22
C THR A 326 8.84 -14.47 -9.52
N GLN A 327 9.82 -13.96 -10.27
CA GLN A 327 11.05 -13.34 -9.74
C GLN A 327 10.90 -11.84 -9.48
N GLY A 328 9.72 -11.28 -9.73
CA GLY A 328 9.52 -9.83 -9.71
C GLY A 328 10.01 -9.13 -10.97
N ILE A 329 9.86 -7.81 -10.97
CA ILE A 329 10.28 -6.89 -12.04
C ILE A 329 10.98 -5.69 -11.41
N THR A 330 11.93 -5.10 -12.13
CA THR A 330 12.47 -3.78 -11.78
C THR A 330 11.69 -2.72 -12.53
N VAL A 331 11.25 -1.68 -11.83
CA VAL A 331 10.59 -0.51 -12.40
C VAL A 331 11.32 0.75 -11.96
N SER A 332 11.40 1.75 -12.82
CA SER A 332 12.08 3.02 -12.55
C SER A 332 11.23 4.21 -12.95
N VAL A 333 11.45 5.34 -12.27
CA VAL A 333 10.89 6.63 -12.70
C VAL A 333 11.36 6.91 -14.14
N GLY A 334 10.43 7.30 -14.99
CA GLY A 334 10.65 7.51 -16.42
C GLY A 334 10.28 6.31 -17.31
N ASP A 335 10.06 5.11 -16.73
CA ASP A 335 9.63 3.95 -17.51
C ASP A 335 8.29 4.22 -18.22
N HIS A 336 8.20 3.79 -19.47
CA HIS A 336 6.98 3.88 -20.25
C HIS A 336 5.91 2.93 -19.72
N VAL A 337 4.68 3.43 -19.62
CA VAL A 337 3.50 2.68 -19.21
C VAL A 337 2.42 2.77 -20.29
N GLY A 338 1.92 1.62 -20.72
CA GLY A 338 0.81 1.49 -21.66
C GLY A 338 -0.38 0.79 -21.03
N VAL A 339 -1.59 1.26 -21.30
CA VAL A 339 -2.82 0.54 -20.94
C VAL A 339 -3.05 -0.57 -21.96
N THR A 340 -2.78 -1.83 -21.59
CA THR A 340 -2.93 -2.99 -22.48
C THR A 340 -4.34 -3.54 -22.49
N ARG A 341 -5.11 -3.31 -21.41
CA ARG A 341 -6.53 -3.71 -21.32
C ARG A 341 -7.35 -2.73 -20.50
N ARG A 342 -8.59 -2.50 -20.91
CA ARG A 342 -9.59 -1.69 -20.19
C ARG A 342 -10.83 -2.51 -19.86
N ASN A 343 -11.42 -2.20 -18.71
CA ASN A 343 -12.77 -2.62 -18.38
C ASN A 343 -13.78 -1.70 -19.08
N THR A 344 -14.92 -2.25 -19.48
CA THR A 344 -16.07 -1.49 -19.98
C THR A 344 -16.84 -0.80 -18.85
N GLU A 345 -16.76 -1.35 -17.64
CA GLU A 345 -17.39 -0.81 -16.44
C GLU A 345 -16.37 -0.66 -15.29
N ARG A 346 -16.71 0.18 -14.31
CA ARG A 346 -15.95 0.22 -13.05
C ARG A 346 -16.08 -1.12 -12.32
N THR A 347 -15.02 -1.49 -11.61
CA THR A 347 -15.06 -2.61 -10.67
C THR A 347 -16.07 -2.35 -9.56
N VAL A 348 -16.46 -3.42 -8.86
CA VAL A 348 -17.37 -3.34 -7.71
C VAL A 348 -16.59 -3.79 -6.48
N TRP A 349 -16.46 -2.90 -5.51
CA TRP A 349 -15.83 -3.18 -4.23
C TRP A 349 -16.48 -4.37 -3.52
N ASP A 350 -15.67 -5.32 -3.06
CA ASP A 350 -16.17 -6.51 -2.37
C ASP A 350 -15.30 -6.99 -1.20
N TRP A 351 -14.39 -6.14 -0.70
CA TRP A 351 -13.69 -6.44 0.55
C TRP A 351 -14.69 -6.38 1.72
N PRO A 352 -14.82 -7.45 2.53
CA PRO A 352 -15.76 -7.47 3.64
C PRO A 352 -15.30 -6.53 4.76
N ASP A 353 -16.24 -5.73 5.28
CA ASP A 353 -16.03 -4.92 6.48
C ASP A 353 -14.91 -3.85 6.39
N LEU A 354 -14.64 -3.32 5.18
CA LEU A 354 -13.74 -2.17 4.94
C LEU A 354 -14.40 -0.99 4.23
#